data_AF-A0A366H2G9-F1
#
_entry.id   AF-A0A366H2G9-F1
#
_cell.length_a   1.000
_cell.length_b   1.000
_cell.length_c   1.000
_cell.angle_alpha   90.00
_cell.angle_beta   90.00
_cell.angle_gamma   90.00
#
_symmetry.space_group_name_H-M   'P 1'
#
loop_
_entity.id
_entity.type
_entity.pdbx_description
1 polymer ?
#
loop_
_entity_poly.entity_id
_entity_poly.type
_entity_poly.pdbx_seq_one_letter_code
_entity_poly.pdbx_strand_id
1 'polypeptide(L)' 'MNATQMRTDNLSHVQWRVRFLKSLLKVHRSIPQWNSYDWLLQEADYIQRIAQAERELTAKGG' A
#
# COMPACT_ATOMS: atom_id res chain seq x y z
N MET A 1 16.54 6.12 21.85
CA MET A 1 16.40 5.34 20.59
C MET A 1 17.20 6.06 19.50
N ASN A 2 18.14 5.38 18.84
CA ASN A 2 19.02 6.00 17.84
C ASN A 2 18.27 6.30 16.53
N ALA A 3 18.55 7.44 15.89
CA ALA A 3 17.89 7.90 14.66
C ALA A 3 17.98 6.89 13.50
N THR A 4 19.07 6.12 13.45
CA THR A 4 19.28 5.06 12.45
C THR A 4 18.26 3.93 12.57
N GLN A 5 17.88 3.57 13.79
CA GLN A 5 16.93 2.48 14.06
C GLN A 5 15.49 2.91 13.73
N MET A 6 15.13 4.16 14.03
CA MET A 6 13.84 4.74 13.60
C MET A 6 13.72 4.79 12.06
N ARG A 7 14.82 5.05 11.34
CA ARG A 7 14.83 5.06 9.87
C ARG A 7 14.60 3.65 9.30
N THR A 8 15.27 2.63 9.83
CA THR A 8 15.10 1.24 9.38
C THR A 8 13.71 0.70 9.69
N ASP A 9 13.18 0.95 10.89
CA ASP A 9 11.85 0.48 11.30
C ASP A 9 10.75 1.12 10.42
N ASN A 10 10.93 2.39 10.06
CA ASN A 10 10.03 3.11 9.17
C ASN A 10 10.10 2.57 7.73
N LEU A 11 11.29 2.22 7.24
CA LEU A 11 11.45 1.62 5.91
C LEU A 11 10.78 0.24 5.84
N SER A 12 11.00 -0.61 6.86
CA SER A 12 10.36 -1.92 6.96
C SER A 12 8.84 -1.80 7.04
N HIS A 13 8.33 -0.82 7.79
CA HIS A 13 6.89 -0.55 7.87
C HIS A 13 6.30 -0.12 6.53
N VAL A 14 6.98 0.77 5.78
CA VAL A 14 6.52 1.20 4.45
C VAL A 14 6.54 0.01 3.46
N GLN A 15 7.57 -0.83 3.49
CA GLN A 15 7.63 -2.05 2.67
C GLN A 15 6.49 -3.02 2.99
N TRP A 16 6.20 -3.25 4.28
CA TRP A 16 5.07 -4.05 4.71
C TRP A 16 3.75 -3.47 4.20
N ARG A 17 3.56 -2.15 4.31
CA ARG A 17 2.34 -1.45 3.87
C ARG A 17 2.09 -1.64 2.37
N VAL A 18 3.12 -1.50 1.52
CA VAL A 18 3.01 -1.74 0.07
C VAL A 18 2.57 -3.18 -0.20
N ARG A 19 3.21 -4.17 0.43
CA ARG A 19 2.89 -5.59 0.24
C ARG A 19 1.46 -5.91 0.68
N PHE A 20 1.05 -5.39 1.83
CA PHE A 20 -0.30 -5.57 2.37
C PHE A 20 -1.36 -5.02 1.42
N LEU A 21 -1.22 -3.78 0.95
CA LEU A 21 -2.19 -3.15 0.04
C LEU A 21 -2.28 -3.88 -1.31
N LYS A 22 -1.15 -4.37 -1.85
CA LYS A 22 -1.15 -5.19 -3.08
C LYS A 22 -1.91 -6.51 -2.89
N SER A 23 -1.72 -7.19 -1.77
CA SER A 23 -2.50 -8.40 -1.44
C SER A 23 -3.99 -8.09 -1.30
N LEU A 24 -4.34 -6.97 -0.68
CA LEU A 24 -5.72 -6.53 -0.52
C LEU A 24 -6.39 -6.26 -1.88
N LEU A 25 -5.70 -5.54 -2.78
CA LEU A 25 -6.17 -5.30 -4.15
C LEU A 25 -6.34 -6.60 -4.94
N LYS A 26 -5.42 -7.56 -4.77
CA LYS A 26 -5.52 -8.88 -5.40
C LYS A 26 -6.77 -9.63 -4.95
N VAL A 27 -7.04 -9.64 -3.64
CA VAL A 27 -8.24 -10.28 -3.09
C VAL A 27 -9.50 -9.57 -3.55
N HIS A 28 -9.52 -8.24 -3.52
CA HIS A 28 -10.62 -7.44 -4.03
C HIS A 28 -10.94 -7.81 -5.48
N ARG A 29 -9.95 -7.82 -6.38
CA ARG A 29 -10.17 -8.21 -7.79
C ARG A 29 -10.62 -9.66 -8.00
N SER A 30 -10.35 -10.55 -7.05
CA SER A 30 -10.76 -11.96 -7.14
C SER A 30 -12.23 -12.20 -6.81
N ILE A 31 -12.90 -11.23 -6.16
CA ILE A 31 -14.30 -11.36 -5.76
C ILE A 31 -15.21 -10.89 -6.92
N PRO A 32 -16.22 -11.69 -7.31
CA PRO A 32 -17.19 -11.32 -8.34
C PRO A 32 -18.21 -10.29 -7.81
N GLN A 33 -17.81 -9.03 -7.70
CA GLN A 33 -18.70 -7.87 -7.44
C GLN A 33 -18.39 -6.69 -8.37
N TRP A 34 -18.27 -6.98 -9.67
CA TRP A 34 -17.53 -6.17 -10.63
C TRP A 34 -18.09 -4.78 -11.00
N ASN A 35 -19.30 -4.41 -10.56
CA ASN A 35 -19.94 -3.16 -11.03
C ASN A 35 -20.69 -2.36 -9.94
N SER A 36 -20.48 -2.65 -8.65
CA SER A 36 -20.94 -1.72 -7.63
C SER A 36 -20.06 -0.46 -7.66
N TYR A 37 -20.68 0.72 -7.63
CA TYR A 37 -19.96 1.99 -7.56
C TYR A 37 -19.00 2.03 -6.35
N ASP A 38 -19.46 1.55 -5.20
CA ASP A 38 -18.65 1.48 -3.98
C ASP A 38 -17.46 0.53 -4.13
N TRP A 39 -17.64 -0.54 -4.90
CA TRP A 39 -16.58 -1.49 -5.19
C TRP A 39 -15.48 -0.87 -6.04
N LEU A 40 -15.86 -0.16 -7.10
CA LEU A 40 -14.91 0.56 -7.96
C LEU A 40 -14.20 1.70 -7.21
N LEU A 41 -14.92 2.40 -6.32
CA LEU A 41 -14.31 3.40 -5.44
C LEU A 41 -13.27 2.78 -4.49
N GLN A 42 -13.58 1.63 -3.92
CA GLN A 42 -12.66 0.91 -3.04
C GLN A 42 -11.42 0.40 -3.79
N GLU A 43 -11.58 -0.08 -5.02
CA GLU A 43 -10.44 -0.41 -5.88
C GLU A 43 -9.56 0.83 -6.14
N ALA A 44 -10.17 1.96 -6.48
CA ALA A 44 -9.45 3.21 -6.73
C ALA A 44 -8.68 3.68 -5.48
N ASP A 45 -9.26 3.57 -4.28
CA ASP A 45 -8.60 3.87 -3.01
C ASP A 45 -7.34 2.99 -2.82
N TYR A 46 -7.46 1.68 -3.05
CA TYR A 46 -6.32 0.77 -2.95
C TYR A 46 -5.20 1.15 -3.90
N ILE A 47 -5.52 1.45 -5.16
CA ILE A 47 -4.53 1.87 -6.16
C ILE A 47 -3.83 3.15 -5.72
N GLN A 48 -4.58 4.17 -5.27
CA GLN A 48 -4.00 5.43 -4.80
C GLN A 48 -3.08 5.22 -3.59
N ARG A 49 -3.50 4.41 -2.62
CA ARG A 49 -2.71 4.13 -1.40
C ARG A 49 -1.45 3.32 -1.69
N ILE A 50 -1.49 2.41 -2.67
CA ILE A 50 -0.30 1.69 -3.15
C ILE A 50 0.68 2.69 -3.76
N ALA A 51 0.23 3.50 -4.72
CA ALA A 51 1.08 4.48 -5.39
C ALA A 51 1.73 5.45 -4.38
N GLN A 52 0.98 5.90 -3.37
CA GLN A 52 1.49 6.74 -2.30
C GLN A 52 2.53 6.01 -1.44
N ALA A 53 2.28 4.76 -1.05
CA ALA A 53 3.22 3.96 -0.27
C ALA A 53 4.52 3.65 -1.05
N GLU A 54 4.42 3.43 -2.36
CA GLU A 54 5.59 3.23 -3.22
C GLU A 54 6.42 4.51 -3.36
N ARG A 55 5.79 5.68 -3.50
CA ARG A 55 6.50 6.97 -3.46
C ARG A 55 7.24 7.18 -2.15
N GLU A 56 6.60 6.88 -1.02
CA GLU A 56 7.23 6.95 0.32
C GLU A 56 8.42 6.00 0.43
N LEU A 57 8.33 4.81 -0.18
CA LEU A 57 9.41 3.84 -0.16
C LEU A 57 10.64 4.35 -0.94
N THR A 58 10.42 4.88 -2.13
CA THR A 58 11.48 5.48 -2.97
C THR A 58 12.12 6.68 -2.28
N ALA A 59 11.33 7.54 -1.63
CA ALA A 59 11.84 8.72 -0.92
C ALA A 59 12.67 8.39 0.33
N LYS A 60 12.49 7.20 0.93
CA LYS A 60 13.23 6.78 2.15
C LYS A 60 14.39 5.81 1.89
N GLY A 61 14.36 5.13 0.75
CA GLY A 61 15.39 4.19 0.29
C GLY A 61 16.54 4.80 -0.51
N GLY A 62 16.46 6.11 -0.84
CA GLY A 62 17.56 6.91 -1.40
C GLY A 62 18.53 7.47 -0.35
#